data_AF-A0A401ZFV4-F1
#
_entry.id   AF-A0A401ZFV4-F1
#
_cell.length_a   1.000
_cell.length_b   1.000
_cell.length_c   1.000
_cell.angle_alpha   90.00
_cell.angle_beta   90.00
_cell.angle_gamma   90.00
#
_symmetry.space_group_name_H-M   'P 1'
#
loop_
_entity.id
_entity.type
_entity.pdbx_description
1 polymer ?
#
loop_
_entity_poly.entity_id
_entity_poly.type
_entity_poly.pdbx_seq_one_letter_code
_entity_poly.pdbx_strand_id
1 'polypeptide(L)'
;MRMDAQVTKVEVKKFAAFDPKTGAPDPGYILQMTVTDLDTSDTHQCSFNEGFGLEDLRQARKLKAPEAERDQIAAQVEAAAKALEGQRVMLMVGKPRAKGFVTFPVVSIQGAGQTA
;
A
#
# COMPACT_ATOMS: atom_id res chain seq x y z
N MET A 1 -6.87 12.32 8.79
CA MET A 1 -7.02 11.73 10.13
C MET A 1 -5.67 11.17 10.53
N ARG A 2 -5.21 11.47 11.74
CA ARG A 2 -3.95 10.92 12.27
C ARG A 2 -4.29 9.67 13.06
N MET A 3 -3.53 8.61 12.87
CA MET A 3 -3.76 7.29 13.44
C MET A 3 -2.43 6.76 13.98
N ASP A 4 -2.36 6.46 15.27
CA ASP A 4 -1.20 5.83 15.88
C ASP A 4 -1.47 4.33 15.94
N ALA A 5 -0.73 3.57 15.15
CA ALA A 5 -1.07 2.18 14.90
C ALA A 5 0.19 1.30 14.86
N GLN A 6 0.02 0.04 15.19
CA GLN A 6 1.04 -0.98 14.96
C GLN A 6 0.76 -1.68 13.64
N VAL A 7 1.77 -1.80 12.77
CA VAL A 7 1.64 -2.57 11.54
C VAL A 7 1.64 -4.05 11.88
N THR A 8 0.59 -4.77 11.50
CA THR A 8 0.43 -6.20 11.76
C THR A 8 0.60 -7.05 10.52
N LYS A 9 0.38 -6.48 9.33
CA LYS A 9 0.59 -7.17 8.06
C LYS A 9 0.96 -6.20 6.96
N VAL A 10 1.86 -6.61 6.07
CA VAL A 10 2.16 -5.88 4.83
C VAL A 10 2.06 -6.83 3.63
N GLU A 11 1.33 -6.42 2.60
CA GLU A 11 1.21 -7.20 1.36
C GLU A 11 0.97 -6.30 0.14
N VAL A 12 1.55 -6.66 -1.01
CA VAL A 12 1.20 -6.05 -2.29
C VAL A 12 0.18 -6.95 -2.99
N LYS A 13 -1.06 -6.47 -3.11
CA LYS A 13 -2.11 -7.20 -3.83
C LYS A 13 -2.10 -6.87 -5.31
N LYS A 14 -2.02 -7.92 -6.12
CA LYS A 14 -2.33 -7.88 -7.55
C LYS A 14 -3.83 -8.01 -7.73
N PHE A 15 -4.43 -7.11 -8.49
CA PHE A 15 -5.85 -7.17 -8.84
C PHE A 15 -6.02 -7.20 -10.36
N ALA A 16 -6.99 -7.99 -10.80
CA ALA A 16 -7.36 -8.02 -12.20
C ALA A 16 -7.95 -6.65 -12.59
N ALA A 17 -7.32 -6.01 -13.56
CA ALA A 17 -7.82 -4.81 -14.20
C ALA A 17 -7.62 -4.95 -15.72
N PHE A 18 -8.35 -4.14 -16.47
CA PHE A 18 -8.37 -4.18 -17.92
C PHE A 18 -8.17 -2.77 -18.44
N ASP A 19 -7.42 -2.62 -19.54
CA ASP A 19 -7.32 -1.35 -20.23
C ASP A 19 -8.69 -0.97 -20.83
N PRO A 20 -9.27 0.20 -20.50
CA PRO A 20 -10.62 0.56 -20.94
C PRO A 20 -10.72 0.83 -22.44
N LYS A 21 -9.60 1.00 -23.16
CA LYS A 21 -9.58 1.25 -24.60
C LYS A 21 -9.39 -0.03 -25.40
N THR A 22 -8.54 -0.94 -24.93
CA THR A 22 -8.18 -2.16 -25.67
C THR A 22 -8.81 -3.43 -25.11
N GLY A 23 -9.32 -3.40 -23.88
CA GLY A 23 -9.83 -4.58 -23.17
C GLY A 23 -8.74 -5.58 -22.79
N ALA A 24 -7.47 -5.29 -23.04
CA ALA A 24 -6.36 -6.17 -22.69
C ALA A 24 -6.19 -6.25 -21.17
N PRO A 25 -5.78 -7.41 -20.62
CA PRO A 25 -5.48 -7.55 -19.21
C PRO A 25 -4.33 -6.62 -18.82
N ASP A 26 -4.60 -5.73 -17.88
CA ASP A 26 -3.64 -4.80 -17.32
C ASP A 26 -3.74 -4.87 -15.79
N PRO A 27 -3.15 -5.92 -15.18
CA PRO A 27 -3.24 -6.12 -13.74
C PRO A 27 -2.68 -4.92 -13.00
N GLY A 28 -3.43 -4.46 -12.00
CA GLY A 28 -3.01 -3.41 -11.10
C GLY A 28 -2.37 -4.00 -9.85
N TYR A 29 -1.56 -3.20 -9.18
CA TYR A 29 -0.92 -3.54 -7.92
C TYR A 29 -1.26 -2.48 -6.89
N ILE A 30 -1.53 -2.91 -5.67
CA ILE A 30 -1.81 -2.02 -4.54
C ILE A 30 -1.09 -2.52 -3.30
N LEU A 31 -0.27 -1.66 -2.69
CA LEU A 31 0.33 -1.93 -1.40
C LEU A 31 -0.73 -1.73 -0.32
N GLN A 32 -0.97 -2.78 0.47
CA GLN A 32 -1.86 -2.78 1.60
C GLN A 32 -1.09 -3.08 2.88
N MET A 33 -1.36 -2.31 3.91
CA MET A 33 -0.90 -2.57 5.27
C MET A 33 -2.10 -2.74 6.17
N THR A 34 -2.14 -3.83 6.91
CA THR A 34 -3.06 -3.98 8.03
C THR A 34 -2.38 -3.41 9.25
N VAL A 35 -3.09 -2.53 9.94
CA VAL A 35 -2.59 -1.86 11.13
C VAL A 35 -3.64 -1.91 12.23
N THR A 36 -3.19 -2.05 13.46
CA THR A 36 -4.07 -2.02 14.64
C THR A 36 -3.89 -0.67 15.32
N ASP A 37 -4.96 0.11 15.35
CA ASP A 37 -4.99 1.40 16.05
C ASP A 37 -4.76 1.15 17.55
N LEU A 38 -3.82 1.87 18.15
CA LEU A 38 -3.43 1.68 19.54
C LEU A 38 -4.36 2.40 20.53
N ASP A 39 -5.21 3.32 20.05
CA ASP A 39 -6.20 4.05 20.86
C ASP A 39 -7.50 3.25 20.97
N THR A 40 -8.00 2.73 19.85
CA THR A 40 -9.29 2.01 19.79
C THR A 40 -9.16 0.49 19.78
N SER A 41 -7.94 -0.04 19.58
CA SER A 41 -7.67 -1.47 19.34
C SER A 41 -8.37 -2.03 18.09
N ASP A 42 -8.89 -1.17 17.22
CA ASP A 42 -9.49 -1.59 15.95
C ASP A 42 -8.42 -1.90 14.91
N THR A 43 -8.71 -2.88 14.07
CA THR A 43 -7.84 -3.21 12.93
C THR A 43 -8.36 -2.54 11.66
N HIS A 44 -7.47 -1.83 10.99
CA HIS A 44 -7.74 -1.06 9.79
C HIS A 44 -6.85 -1.49 8.64
N GLN A 45 -7.39 -1.45 7.43
CA GLN A 45 -6.60 -1.66 6.22
C GLN A 45 -6.20 -0.31 5.64
N CYS A 46 -4.92 -0.13 5.38
CA CYS A 46 -4.34 1.08 4.85
C CYS A 46 -3.79 0.80 3.44
N SER A 47 -4.19 1.60 2.47
CA SER A 47 -3.68 1.50 1.10
C SER A 47 -2.74 2.65 0.80
N PHE A 48 -1.59 2.33 0.23
CA PHE A 48 -0.58 3.30 -0.16
C PHE A 48 -0.64 3.52 -1.67
N ASN A 49 -0.59 4.79 -2.08
CA ASN A 49 -0.51 5.14 -3.51
C ASN A 49 0.90 5.63 -3.89
N GLU A 50 1.72 6.01 -2.93
CA GLU A 50 3.04 6.64 -3.09
C GLU A 50 4.01 6.10 -2.03
N GLY A 51 5.32 6.17 -2.30
CA GLY A 51 6.37 5.61 -1.45
C GLY A 51 6.67 4.13 -1.71
N PHE A 52 7.69 3.60 -1.02
CA PHE A 52 8.13 2.19 -1.07
C PHE A 52 8.46 1.63 -2.47
N GLY A 53 8.63 2.48 -3.50
CA GLY A 53 8.83 2.05 -4.89
C GLY A 53 7.53 1.88 -5.70
N LEU A 54 6.38 2.34 -5.18
CA LEU A 54 5.11 2.35 -5.92
C LEU A 54 5.15 3.25 -7.17
N GLU A 55 6.05 4.23 -7.19
CA GLU A 55 6.30 5.11 -8.33
C GLU A 55 6.86 4.32 -9.51
N ASP A 56 7.81 3.42 -9.28
CA ASP A 56 8.37 2.50 -10.28
C ASP A 56 7.30 1.56 -10.83
N LEU A 57 6.43 1.00 -9.98
CA LEU A 57 5.28 0.19 -10.43
C LEU A 57 4.34 0.99 -11.34
N ARG A 58 4.05 2.24 -10.98
CA ARG A 58 3.20 3.13 -11.78
C ARG A 58 3.86 3.48 -13.11
N GLN A 59 5.16 3.72 -13.11
CA GLN A 59 5.94 4.01 -14.30
C GLN A 59 6.03 2.78 -15.22
N ALA A 60 6.33 1.60 -14.69
CA ALA A 60 6.35 0.34 -15.44
C ALA A 60 4.99 0.07 -16.10
N ARG A 61 3.88 0.31 -15.39
CA ARG A 61 2.53 0.24 -15.97
C ARG A 61 2.32 1.26 -17.09
N LYS A 62 2.76 2.52 -16.92
CA LYS A 62 2.66 3.57 -17.95
C LYS A 62 3.49 3.22 -19.20
N LEU A 63 4.65 2.59 -19.02
CA LEU A 63 5.52 2.13 -20.10
C LEU A 63 5.07 0.80 -20.73
N LYS A 64 3.97 0.21 -20.26
CA LYS A 64 3.48 -1.12 -20.68
C LYS A 64 4.55 -2.20 -20.53
N ALA A 65 5.32 -2.14 -19.43
CA ALA A 65 6.31 -3.14 -19.10
C ALA A 65 5.69 -4.55 -19.01
N PRO A 66 6.46 -5.60 -19.32
CA PRO A 66 6.02 -6.98 -19.17
C PRO A 66 5.48 -7.25 -17.77
N GLU A 67 4.51 -8.15 -17.64
CA GLU A 67 3.95 -8.50 -16.33
C GLU A 67 5.02 -9.02 -15.36
N ALA A 68 5.97 -9.84 -15.85
CA ALA A 68 7.06 -10.36 -15.04
C ALA A 68 7.92 -9.27 -14.40
N GLU A 69 8.22 -8.19 -15.13
CA GLU A 69 8.97 -7.06 -14.60
C GLU A 69 8.16 -6.31 -13.53
N ARG A 70 6.86 -6.10 -13.79
CA ARG A 70 5.95 -5.50 -12.80
C ARG A 70 5.84 -6.34 -11.52
N ASP A 71 5.79 -7.67 -11.64
CA ASP A 71 5.77 -8.60 -10.50
C ASP A 71 7.07 -8.50 -9.68
N GLN A 72 8.23 -8.36 -10.34
CA GLN A 72 9.51 -8.15 -9.66
C GLN A 72 9.55 -6.81 -8.91
N ILE A 73 9.03 -5.74 -9.50
CA ILE A 73 8.94 -4.44 -8.80
C ILE A 73 7.95 -4.56 -7.63
N ALA A 74 6.82 -5.23 -7.80
CA ALA A 74 5.86 -5.47 -6.72
C ALA A 74 6.47 -6.23 -5.53
N ALA A 75 7.28 -7.26 -5.80
CA ALA A 75 8.00 -7.98 -4.75
C ALA A 75 9.02 -7.10 -4.01
N GLN A 76 9.71 -6.20 -4.71
CA GLN A 76 10.62 -5.23 -4.09
C GLN A 76 9.87 -4.22 -3.23
N VAL A 77 8.73 -3.72 -3.71
CA VAL A 77 7.85 -2.81 -2.96
C VAL A 77 7.34 -3.48 -1.69
N GLU A 78 6.90 -4.74 -1.80
CA GLU A 78 6.48 -5.52 -0.65
C GLU A 78 7.62 -5.69 0.35
N ALA A 79 8.81 -6.10 -0.09
CA ALA A 79 9.97 -6.28 0.77
C ALA A 79 10.36 -4.98 1.50
N ALA A 80 10.36 -3.84 0.81
CA ALA A 80 10.66 -2.54 1.41
C ALA A 80 9.62 -2.14 2.47
N ALA A 81 8.34 -2.34 2.17
CA ALA A 81 7.25 -2.03 3.09
C ALA A 81 7.18 -3.02 4.27
N LYS A 82 7.57 -4.28 4.06
CA LYS A 82 7.56 -5.34 5.09
C LYS A 82 8.53 -5.07 6.23
N ALA A 83 9.55 -4.24 6.03
CA ALA A 83 10.40 -3.74 7.11
C ALA A 83 9.63 -2.98 8.20
N LEU A 84 8.42 -2.49 7.89
CA LEU A 84 7.54 -1.83 8.85
C LEU A 84 6.62 -2.79 9.60
N GLU A 85 6.52 -4.06 9.18
CA GLU A 85 5.72 -5.06 9.90
C GLU A 85 6.22 -5.23 11.33
N GLY A 86 5.30 -5.17 12.30
CA GLY A 86 5.60 -5.17 13.73
C GLY A 86 5.98 -3.80 14.30
N GLN A 87 6.26 -2.78 13.48
CA GLN A 87 6.61 -1.45 13.96
C GLN A 87 5.39 -0.61 14.33
N ARG A 88 5.57 0.27 15.32
CA ARG A 88 4.63 1.35 15.61
C ARG A 88 4.86 2.49 14.62
N VAL A 89 3.78 2.89 13.97
CA VAL A 89 3.78 3.90 12.93
C VAL A 89 2.67 4.90 13.17
N MET A 90 2.93 6.13 12.77
CA MET A 90 1.95 7.19 12.79
C MET A 90 1.53 7.50 11.37
N LEU A 91 0.28 7.21 11.07
CA LEU A 91 -0.30 7.31 9.74
C LEU A 91 -1.15 8.57 9.65
N MET A 92 -0.93 9.37 8.61
CA MET A 92 -1.93 10.33 8.17
C MET A 92 -2.76 9.68 7.08
N VAL A 93 -4.02 9.39 7.39
CA VAL A 93 -4.95 8.76 6.46
C VAL A 93 -6.01 9.73 5.96
N GLY A 94 -6.42 9.57 4.71
CA GLY A 94 -7.53 10.31 4.10
C GLY A 94 -8.89 9.75 4.51
N LYS A 95 -9.96 10.27 3.88
CA LYS A 95 -11.31 9.75 4.07
C LYS A 95 -11.40 8.30 3.57
N PRO A 96 -12.08 7.42 4.31
CA PRO A 96 -12.20 6.02 3.92
C PRO A 96 -12.92 5.87 2.59
N ARG A 97 -12.44 4.93 1.76
CA ARG A 97 -13.08 4.56 0.51
C ARG A 97 -13.90 3.29 0.78
N ALA A 98 -15.24 3.44 0.86
CA ALA A 98 -16.29 2.41 1.01
C ALA A 98 -16.91 2.19 2.42
N LYS A 99 -18.18 1.74 2.43
CA LYS A 99 -18.93 1.19 3.57
C LYS A 99 -18.58 -0.30 3.70
N GLY A 100 -17.81 -0.70 4.71
CA GLY A 100 -17.36 -2.09 4.91
C GLY A 100 -15.97 -2.13 5.55
N PHE A 101 -15.13 -3.11 5.18
CA PHE A 101 -13.69 -3.16 5.55
C PHE A 101 -13.02 -1.84 5.12
N VAL A 102 -12.88 -0.94 6.09
CA VAL A 102 -12.54 0.46 5.86
C VAL A 102 -11.11 0.52 5.37
N THR A 103 -10.93 0.83 4.08
CA THR A 103 -9.60 1.04 3.50
C THR A 103 -9.27 2.52 3.53
N PHE A 104 -8.21 2.84 4.26
CA PHE A 104 -7.74 4.19 4.48
C PHE A 104 -6.59 4.52 3.51
N PRO A 105 -6.73 5.52 2.63
CA PRO A 105 -5.61 5.94 1.80
C PRO A 105 -4.57 6.65 2.69
N VAL A 106 -3.34 6.16 2.70
CA VAL A 106 -2.26 6.78 3.46
C VAL A 106 -1.66 7.94 2.67
N VAL A 107 -1.60 9.10 3.33
CA VAL A 107 -1.02 10.34 2.83
C VAL A 107 0.44 10.46 3.27
N SER A 108 0.75 10.06 4.50
CA SER A 108 2.13 9.98 4.99
C SER A 108 2.25 8.98 6.14
N ILE A 109 3.45 8.45 6.32
CA ILE A 109 3.80 7.56 7.43
C ILE A 109 5.05 8.08 8.13
N GLN A 110 5.00 8.13 9.46
CA GLN A 110 6.17 8.36 10.31
C GLN A 110 6.38 7.13 11.17
N GLY A 111 7.47 6.39 10.95
CA GLY A 111 7.84 5.27 11.80
C GLY A 111 8.52 5.75 13.07
N ALA A 112 8.34 5.02 14.18
CA ALA A 112 9.05 5.28 15.44
C ALA A 112 10.58 5.01 15.40
N GLY A 113 11.15 4.78 14.21
CA GLY A 113 12.56 4.42 13.99
C GLY A 113 13.37 5.40 13.12
N GLN A 114 12.85 6.57 12.76
CA GLN A 114 13.68 7.66 12.23
C GLN A 114 14.08 8.59 13.38
N THR A 115 14.96 8.10 14.25
CA THR A 115 15.86 8.99 15.00
C THR A 115 16.96 9.42 14.04
N ALA A 116 17.06 10.72 13.81
CA ALA A 116 18.26 11.37 13.29
C ALA A 116 19.51 11.00 14.11
#